data_AF-X1MJK5-F1
#
_entry.id   AF-X1MJK5-F1
#
_cell.length_a   1.000
_cell.length_b   1.000
_cell.length_c   1.000
_cell.angle_alpha   90.00
_cell.angle_beta   90.00
_cell.angle_gamma   90.00
#
_symmetry.space_group_name_H-M   'P 1'
#
loop_
_entity.id
_entity.type
_entity.pdbx_description
1 polymer ?
#
loop_
_entity_poly.entity_id
_entity_poly.type
_entity_poly.pdbx_seq_one_letter_code
_entity_poly.pdbx_strand_id
1 'polypeptide(L)'
;MGEIEFAEGVDPSSWHQITSCCFAVVEAELCCWNVSSLSDGTYTLKLTAWDLASNFAEVKVVLKVDNHPPQTTLTEYPSEKVTGNIPKAVVPFSWIGSDADNITPVEKLVYQYRLEGHSSYQDWSEWSKDSSSTFLLPSGNYTFKVRAKDE
;
A
#
# COMPACT_ATOMS: atom_id res chain seq x y z
N MET A 1 15.72 -13.82 28.33
CA MET A 1 15.37 -12.38 28.27
C MET A 1 15.48 -11.94 26.83
N GLY A 2 14.77 -10.90 26.42
CA GLY A 2 14.82 -10.39 25.05
C GLY A 2 14.75 -8.87 25.00
N GLU A 3 15.34 -8.30 23.96
CA GLU A 3 15.31 -6.88 23.66
C GLU A 3 15.08 -6.70 22.16
N ILE A 4 14.16 -5.80 21.81
CA ILE A 4 13.86 -5.45 20.43
C ILE A 4 14.17 -3.97 20.23
N GLU A 5 14.97 -3.70 19.22
CA GLU A 5 15.40 -2.36 18.85
C GLU A 5 15.19 -2.14 17.35
N PHE A 6 15.06 -0.88 16.95
CA PHE A 6 15.03 -0.47 15.54
C PHE A 6 15.99 0.68 15.27
N ALA A 7 16.38 0.83 14.01
CA ALA A 7 17.12 1.97 13.55
C ALA A 7 16.94 2.18 12.05
N GLU A 8 17.19 3.41 11.60
CA GLU A 8 17.10 3.79 10.19
C GLU A 8 18.32 3.27 9.40
N GLY A 9 18.09 2.81 8.17
CA GLY A 9 19.11 2.27 7.27
C GLY A 9 19.27 0.76 7.36
N VAL A 10 20.16 0.24 6.51
CA VAL A 10 20.42 -1.21 6.33
C VAL A 10 21.46 -1.79 7.30
N ASP A 11 22.38 -0.96 7.79
CA ASP A 11 23.40 -1.36 8.77
C ASP A 11 23.65 -0.22 9.78
N PRO A 12 22.70 0.03 10.68
CA PRO A 12 22.80 1.13 11.63
C PRO A 12 23.75 0.82 12.78
N SER A 13 24.41 1.87 13.28
CA SER A 13 25.28 1.84 14.44
C SER A 13 24.63 2.39 15.72
N SER A 14 23.48 3.04 15.61
CA SER A 14 22.73 3.62 16.74
C SER A 14 21.29 3.12 16.72
N TRP A 15 20.83 2.60 17.85
CA TRP A 15 19.58 1.85 17.99
C TRP A 15 18.60 2.53 18.96
N HIS A 16 17.30 2.37 18.67
CA HIS A 16 16.21 2.81 19.54
C HIS A 16 15.46 1.58 20.05
N GLN A 17 15.31 1.48 21.36
CA GLN A 17 14.60 0.36 21.98
C GLN A 17 13.09 0.48 21.77
N ILE A 18 12.47 -0.60 21.29
CA ILE A 18 11.00 -0.75 21.20
C ILE A 18 10.50 -1.35 22.51
N THR A 19 11.13 -2.43 22.94
CA THR A 19 10.78 -3.12 24.18
C THR A 19 11.97 -3.90 24.72
N SER A 20 11.93 -4.18 26.02
CA SER A 20 12.75 -5.19 26.66
C SER A 20 11.88 -6.02 27.59
N CYS A 21 12.04 -7.34 27.50
CA CYS A 21 11.34 -8.29 28.35
C CYS A 21 12.32 -9.12 29.18
N CYS A 22 11.98 -9.27 30.45
CA CYS A 22 12.77 -10.05 31.40
C CYS A 22 12.35 -11.53 31.49
N PHE A 23 11.39 -11.97 30.69
CA PHE A 23 10.88 -13.35 30.68
C PHE A 23 11.05 -14.01 29.32
N ALA A 24 11.05 -15.35 29.30
CA ALA A 24 11.05 -16.12 28.06
C ALA A 24 9.67 -16.07 27.40
N VAL A 25 9.64 -15.84 26.09
CA VAL A 25 8.42 -15.89 25.28
C VAL A 25 8.54 -17.09 24.35
N VAL A 26 7.50 -17.92 24.29
CA VAL A 26 7.47 -19.14 23.48
C VAL A 26 6.22 -19.08 22.61
N GLU A 27 6.42 -19.18 21.29
CA GLU A 27 5.35 -19.21 20.27
C GLU A 27 4.30 -18.09 20.41
N ALA A 28 4.74 -16.91 20.86
CA ALA A 28 3.87 -15.76 21.07
C ALA A 28 4.51 -14.48 20.53
N GLU A 29 3.68 -13.48 20.33
CA GLU A 29 4.11 -12.15 19.90
C GLU A 29 4.99 -11.51 20.99
N LEU A 30 6.13 -10.96 20.58
CA LEU A 30 7.07 -10.29 21.49
C LEU A 30 6.66 -8.85 21.79
N CYS A 31 6.22 -8.10 20.77
CA CYS A 31 5.69 -6.75 20.91
C CYS A 31 4.99 -6.27 19.62
N CYS A 32 4.11 -5.27 19.77
CA CYS A 32 3.66 -4.44 18.66
C CYS A 32 4.61 -3.25 18.47
N TRP A 33 5.11 -3.04 17.26
CA TRP A 33 5.83 -1.83 16.89
C TRP A 33 4.93 -0.91 16.06
N ASN A 34 4.57 0.26 16.63
CA ASN A 34 3.81 1.25 15.89
C ASN A 34 4.75 2.10 15.01
N VAL A 35 4.60 1.98 13.69
CA VAL A 35 5.41 2.68 12.68
C VAL A 35 4.73 3.93 12.12
N SER A 36 3.52 4.28 12.57
CA SER A 36 2.72 5.36 11.98
C SER A 36 3.30 6.76 12.17
N SER A 37 4.24 6.92 13.10
CA SER A 37 4.96 8.18 13.35
C SER A 37 6.36 8.20 12.77
N LEU A 38 6.81 7.10 12.17
CA LEU A 38 8.10 7.02 11.51
C LEU A 38 7.98 7.61 10.12
N SER A 39 9.03 8.30 9.68
CA SER A 39 9.14 8.70 8.29
C SER A 39 9.36 7.47 7.42
N ASP A 40 8.86 7.57 6.21
CA ASP A 40 8.95 6.53 5.21
C ASP A 40 10.41 6.30 4.81
N GLY A 41 10.80 5.04 4.64
CA GLY A 41 12.20 4.69 4.44
C GLY A 41 12.56 3.27 4.82
N THR A 42 13.86 2.98 4.79
CA THR A 42 14.40 1.65 5.16
C THR A 42 14.80 1.65 6.63
N TYR A 43 14.38 0.62 7.36
CA TYR A 43 14.70 0.40 8.76
C TYR A 43 15.25 -1.00 8.95
N THR A 44 16.12 -1.15 9.95
CA THR A 44 16.54 -2.46 10.46
C THR A 44 15.94 -2.67 11.84
N LEU A 45 15.26 -3.80 12.02
CA LEU A 45 14.82 -4.31 13.31
C LEU A 45 15.85 -5.31 13.82
N LYS A 46 16.19 -5.25 15.11
CA LYS A 46 17.13 -6.15 15.77
C LYS A 46 16.49 -6.76 16.99
N LEU A 47 16.55 -8.08 17.08
CA LEU A 47 16.16 -8.85 18.26
C LEU A 47 17.42 -9.43 18.89
N THR A 48 17.65 -9.11 20.15
CA THR A 48 18.70 -9.72 20.98
C THR A 48 18.03 -10.57 22.05
N ALA A 49 18.43 -11.84 22.17
CA ALA A 49 17.91 -12.75 23.19
C ALA A 49 19.04 -13.33 24.03
N TRP A 50 18.85 -13.38 25.35
CA TRP A 50 19.78 -13.94 26.32
C TRP A 50 19.22 -15.17 27.01
N ASP A 51 20.07 -16.18 27.22
CA ASP A 51 19.80 -17.31 28.11
C ASP A 51 20.15 -16.98 29.58
N LEU A 52 19.88 -17.93 30.49
CA LEU A 52 20.18 -17.76 31.92
C LEU A 52 21.69 -17.77 32.24
N ALA A 53 22.51 -18.27 31.33
CA ALA A 53 23.97 -18.28 31.44
C ALA A 53 24.61 -17.01 30.85
N SER A 54 23.80 -16.02 30.44
CA SER A 54 24.23 -14.78 29.78
C SER A 54 24.82 -14.97 28.37
N ASN A 55 24.60 -16.12 27.73
CA ASN A 55 24.86 -16.23 26.30
C ASN A 55 23.77 -15.49 25.54
N PHE A 56 24.11 -14.90 24.41
CA PHE A 56 23.14 -14.18 23.58
C PHE A 56 23.19 -14.58 22.11
N ALA A 57 22.06 -14.38 21.44
CA ALA A 57 21.92 -14.46 20.00
C ALA A 57 21.23 -13.20 19.47
N GLU A 58 21.59 -12.79 18.27
CA GLU A 58 21.04 -11.61 17.60
C GLU A 58 20.48 -11.99 16.22
N VAL A 59 19.35 -11.42 15.86
CA VAL A 59 18.79 -11.47 14.50
C VAL A 59 18.44 -10.06 14.06
N LYS A 60 18.82 -9.70 12.82
CA LYS A 60 18.44 -8.45 12.17
C LYS A 60 17.53 -8.70 10.97
N VAL A 61 16.52 -7.85 10.79
CA VAL A 61 15.61 -7.87 9.64
C VAL A 61 15.52 -6.46 9.07
N VAL A 62 15.75 -6.32 7.77
CA VAL A 62 15.56 -5.06 7.05
C VAL A 62 14.14 -5.01 6.49
N LEU A 63 13.46 -3.89 6.69
CA LEU A 63 12.11 -3.64 6.19
C LEU A 63 11.98 -2.20 5.66
N LYS A 64 10.95 -1.96 4.86
CA LYS A 64 10.57 -0.61 4.45
C LYS A 64 9.31 -0.20 5.20
N VAL A 65 9.30 1.02 5.70
CA VAL A 65 8.11 1.69 6.22
C VAL A 65 7.59 2.59 5.10
N ASP A 66 6.31 2.43 4.79
CA ASP A 66 5.56 3.17 3.78
C ASP A 66 4.22 3.59 4.43
N ASN A 67 4.02 4.88 4.64
CA ASN A 67 2.81 5.46 5.24
C ASN A 67 2.10 6.41 4.28
N HIS A 68 2.56 6.58 3.03
CA HIS A 68 1.90 7.41 2.03
C HIS A 68 1.16 6.56 1.00
N PRO A 69 -0.16 6.77 0.82
CA PRO A 69 -0.90 6.01 -0.17
C PRO A 69 -0.51 6.43 -1.60
N PRO A 70 -0.56 5.50 -2.58
CA PRO A 70 -0.34 5.82 -3.97
C PRO A 70 -1.44 6.75 -4.52
N GLN A 71 -1.08 7.53 -5.53
CA GLN A 71 -1.98 8.43 -6.24
C GLN A 71 -2.36 7.87 -7.61
N THR A 72 -3.55 8.25 -8.10
CA THR A 72 -4.01 7.91 -9.47
C THR A 72 -4.33 9.17 -10.26
N THR A 73 -3.90 9.21 -11.51
CA THR A 73 -4.23 10.29 -12.45
C THR A 73 -4.94 9.72 -13.66
N LEU A 74 -6.11 10.28 -14.01
CA LEU A 74 -6.79 9.95 -15.26
C LEU A 74 -6.03 10.57 -16.44
N THR A 75 -5.68 9.74 -17.42
CA THR A 75 -5.00 10.15 -18.65
C THR A 75 -5.94 10.16 -19.86
N GLU A 76 -7.03 9.40 -19.80
CA GLU A 76 -8.07 9.37 -20.82
C GLU A 76 -9.43 9.30 -20.16
N TYR A 77 -10.34 10.19 -20.57
CA TYR A 77 -11.75 10.22 -20.17
C TYR A 77 -12.54 11.05 -21.18
N PRO A 78 -13.85 10.81 -21.38
CA PRO A 78 -14.67 11.61 -22.29
C PRO A 78 -14.69 13.09 -21.90
N SER A 79 -14.45 13.98 -22.87
CA SER A 79 -14.30 15.43 -22.66
C SER A 79 -15.62 16.18 -22.44
N GLU A 80 -16.78 15.57 -22.74
CA GLU A 80 -18.11 16.18 -22.60
C GLU A 80 -19.17 15.16 -22.15
N LYS A 81 -20.38 15.65 -21.81
CA LYS A 81 -21.55 14.78 -21.57
C LYS A 81 -21.75 13.88 -22.78
N VAL A 82 -22.09 12.61 -22.55
CA VAL A 82 -22.54 11.70 -23.60
C VAL A 82 -23.92 12.16 -24.08
N THR A 83 -23.95 13.20 -24.91
CA THR A 83 -25.17 13.75 -25.54
C THR A 83 -25.30 13.17 -26.93
N GLY A 84 -25.79 11.94 -27.00
CA GLY A 84 -26.18 11.27 -28.24
C GLY A 84 -27.44 10.47 -27.99
N ASN A 85 -28.50 10.76 -28.74
CA ASN A 85 -29.74 9.98 -28.72
C ASN A 85 -29.47 8.58 -29.37
N ILE A 86 -28.94 7.62 -28.59
CA ILE A 86 -28.85 6.15 -28.81
C ILE A 86 -28.06 5.72 -30.09
N PRO A 87 -27.18 4.68 -30.07
CA PRO A 87 -26.98 3.60 -29.10
C PRO A 87 -25.94 3.93 -28.04
N LYS A 88 -25.76 3.03 -27.08
CA LYS A 88 -24.74 3.15 -26.04
C LYS A 88 -23.39 3.54 -26.66
N ALA A 89 -22.72 4.54 -26.10
CA ALA A 89 -21.40 4.97 -26.53
C ALA A 89 -20.32 4.09 -25.90
N VAL A 90 -19.28 3.79 -26.67
CA VAL A 90 -18.05 3.18 -26.16
C VAL A 90 -17.23 4.29 -25.51
N VAL A 91 -17.02 4.20 -24.20
CA VAL A 91 -16.37 5.22 -23.39
C VAL A 91 -15.12 4.62 -22.74
N PRO A 92 -13.91 4.91 -23.26
CA PRO A 92 -12.67 4.48 -22.65
C PRO A 92 -12.29 5.37 -21.47
N PHE A 93 -11.67 4.76 -20.47
CA PHE A 93 -10.97 5.42 -19.38
C PHE A 93 -9.58 4.81 -19.27
N SER A 94 -8.56 5.65 -19.15
CA SER A 94 -7.18 5.24 -18.89
C SER A 94 -6.63 6.04 -17.71
N TRP A 95 -5.79 5.40 -16.91
CA TRP A 95 -5.17 6.01 -15.73
C TRP A 95 -3.73 5.55 -15.55
N ILE A 96 -2.98 6.32 -14.78
CA ILE A 96 -1.67 5.96 -14.27
C ILE A 96 -1.68 6.03 -12.74
N GLY A 97 -0.91 5.15 -12.11
CA GLY A 97 -0.57 5.27 -10.70
C GLY A 97 0.81 5.90 -10.54
N SER A 98 0.98 6.65 -9.46
CA SER A 98 2.27 7.15 -9.02
C SER A 98 2.39 6.94 -7.53
N ASP A 99 3.58 6.59 -7.11
CA ASP A 99 3.97 6.65 -5.71
C ASP A 99 4.88 7.87 -5.52
N ALA A 100 4.51 8.76 -4.61
CA ALA A 100 5.18 10.05 -4.43
C ALA A 100 6.51 9.91 -3.70
N ASP A 101 6.67 8.89 -2.85
CA ASP A 101 7.92 8.61 -2.13
C ASP A 101 8.78 7.55 -2.82
N ASN A 102 8.23 6.91 -3.87
CA ASN A 102 8.91 5.93 -4.71
C ASN A 102 9.42 4.71 -3.90
N ILE A 103 8.72 4.37 -2.81
CA ILE A 103 8.99 3.19 -1.99
C ILE A 103 8.41 1.94 -2.63
N THR A 104 7.20 2.07 -3.16
CA THR A 104 6.47 1.08 -3.95
C THR A 104 6.66 1.37 -5.44
N PRO A 105 7.43 0.54 -6.17
CA PRO A 105 7.56 0.66 -7.61
C PRO A 105 6.20 0.66 -8.33
N VAL A 106 6.02 1.54 -9.32
CA VAL A 106 4.75 1.72 -10.02
C VAL A 106 4.22 0.42 -10.66
N GLU A 107 5.10 -0.51 -11.03
CA GLU A 107 4.75 -1.83 -11.59
C GLU A 107 4.15 -2.82 -10.58
N LYS A 108 4.24 -2.50 -9.28
CA LYS A 108 3.64 -3.25 -8.18
C LYS A 108 2.28 -2.72 -7.76
N LEU A 109 1.92 -1.50 -8.20
CA LEU A 109 0.60 -0.94 -7.92
C LEU A 109 -0.50 -1.78 -8.56
N VAL A 110 -1.55 -2.00 -7.78
CA VAL A 110 -2.80 -2.58 -8.26
C VAL A 110 -3.91 -1.53 -8.17
N TYR A 111 -4.88 -1.64 -9.06
CA TYR A 111 -6.00 -0.71 -9.20
C TYR A 111 -7.31 -1.44 -9.06
N GLN A 112 -8.31 -0.68 -8.64
CA GLN A 112 -9.70 -1.06 -8.83
C GLN A 112 -10.48 0.19 -9.22
N TYR A 113 -11.52 -0.02 -10.01
CA TYR A 113 -12.33 1.06 -10.54
C TYR A 113 -13.81 0.73 -10.40
N ARG A 114 -14.65 1.75 -10.44
CA ARG A 114 -16.11 1.61 -10.50
C ARG A 114 -16.74 2.77 -11.26
N LEU A 115 -17.99 2.57 -11.68
CA LEU A 115 -18.77 3.58 -12.38
C LEU A 115 -20.13 3.77 -11.70
N GLU A 116 -20.27 4.90 -11.01
CA GLU A 116 -21.54 5.31 -10.43
C GLU A 116 -22.47 5.85 -11.52
N GLY A 117 -23.78 5.59 -11.39
CA GLY A 117 -24.78 5.97 -12.39
C GLY A 117 -25.15 4.85 -13.37
N HIS A 118 -24.49 3.69 -13.32
CA HIS A 118 -24.85 2.50 -14.11
C HIS A 118 -25.05 1.28 -13.20
N SER A 119 -26.20 0.60 -13.28
CA SER A 119 -26.57 -0.51 -12.38
C SER A 119 -25.61 -1.70 -12.42
N SER A 120 -24.93 -1.95 -13.54
CA SER A 120 -24.00 -3.08 -13.68
C SER A 120 -22.59 -2.83 -13.16
N TYR A 121 -22.23 -1.59 -12.79
CA TYR A 121 -20.83 -1.20 -12.50
C TYR A 121 -20.69 -0.42 -11.18
N GLN A 122 -21.67 -0.58 -10.27
CA GLN A 122 -21.73 0.14 -8.99
C GLN A 122 -20.72 -0.38 -7.96
N ASP A 123 -20.38 -1.66 -8.04
CA ASP A 123 -19.35 -2.25 -7.19
C ASP A 123 -17.95 -1.96 -7.75
N TRP A 124 -16.98 -1.99 -6.85
CA TRP A 124 -15.58 -1.95 -7.27
C TRP A 124 -15.23 -3.21 -8.04
N SER A 125 -14.43 -3.06 -9.09
CA SER A 125 -13.76 -4.19 -9.71
C SER A 125 -12.88 -4.91 -8.70
N GLU A 126 -12.51 -6.15 -9.01
CA GLU A 126 -11.39 -6.80 -8.33
C GLU A 126 -10.12 -5.97 -8.50
N TRP A 127 -9.20 -6.11 -7.55
CA TRP A 127 -7.86 -5.55 -7.68
C TRP A 127 -7.15 -6.21 -8.86
N SER A 128 -6.64 -5.41 -9.79
CA SER A 128 -5.86 -5.89 -10.93
C SER A 128 -4.73 -4.93 -11.27
N LYS A 129 -3.86 -5.32 -12.21
CA LYS A 129 -2.84 -4.41 -12.78
C LYS A 129 -3.37 -3.58 -13.96
N ASP A 130 -4.68 -3.63 -14.22
CA ASP A 130 -5.25 -2.93 -15.35
C ASP A 130 -5.16 -1.42 -15.13
N SER A 131 -4.74 -0.71 -16.18
CA SER A 131 -4.62 0.75 -16.23
C SER A 131 -5.64 1.38 -17.17
N SER A 132 -6.60 0.60 -17.65
CA SER A 132 -7.67 1.07 -18.53
C SER A 132 -8.93 0.22 -18.37
N SER A 133 -10.07 0.83 -18.70
CA SER A 133 -11.36 0.15 -18.78
C SER A 133 -12.26 0.83 -19.80
N THR A 134 -13.14 0.07 -20.42
CA THR A 134 -14.07 0.58 -21.43
C THR A 134 -15.50 0.23 -21.06
N PHE A 135 -16.38 1.23 -21.05
CA PHE A 135 -17.79 1.04 -20.75
C PHE A 135 -18.66 1.32 -21.96
N LEU A 136 -19.77 0.59 -22.05
CA LEU A 136 -20.80 0.80 -23.06
C LEU A 136 -22.00 1.49 -22.38
N LEU A 137 -22.10 2.82 -22.52
CA LEU A 137 -22.98 3.66 -21.70
C LEU A 137 -24.08 4.35 -22.52
N PRO A 138 -25.36 4.30 -22.09
CA PRO A 138 -26.38 5.19 -22.64
C PRO A 138 -26.12 6.65 -22.23
N SER A 139 -26.92 7.58 -22.77
CA SER A 139 -26.90 8.98 -22.30
C SER A 139 -27.25 9.03 -20.81
N GLY A 140 -26.43 9.71 -20.02
CA GLY A 140 -26.61 9.80 -18.59
C GLY A 140 -25.48 10.58 -17.92
N ASN A 141 -25.60 10.74 -16.61
CA ASN A 141 -24.54 11.28 -15.77
C ASN A 141 -23.87 10.11 -15.04
N TYR A 142 -22.55 10.02 -15.17
CA TYR A 142 -21.75 8.98 -14.56
C TYR A 142 -20.57 9.57 -13.81
N THR A 143 -20.16 8.90 -12.73
CA THR A 143 -18.93 9.23 -12.01
C THR A 143 -18.01 8.02 -12.05
N PHE A 144 -16.92 8.13 -12.80
CA PHE A 144 -15.85 7.14 -12.76
C PHE A 144 -14.96 7.38 -11.55
N LYS A 145 -14.64 6.31 -10.82
CA LYS A 145 -13.70 6.34 -9.69
C LYS A 145 -12.68 5.25 -9.88
N VAL A 146 -11.42 5.58 -9.63
CA VAL A 146 -10.29 4.65 -9.61
C VAL A 146 -9.49 4.92 -8.35
N ARG A 147 -8.90 3.86 -7.78
CA ARG A 147 -7.95 3.95 -6.67
C ARG A 147 -6.83 2.94 -6.87
N ALA A 148 -5.65 3.29 -6.37
CA ALA A 148 -4.50 2.41 -6.33
C ALA A 148 -4.30 1.85 -4.92
N LYS A 149 -3.58 0.74 -4.83
CA LYS A 149 -3.02 0.18 -3.60
C LYS A 149 -1.60 -0.31 -3.89
N ASP A 150 -0.73 -0.09 -2.91
CA ASP A 150 0.60 -0.66 -2.76
C ASP A 150 0.55 -2.12 -2.24
N GLU A 151 1.69 -2.81 -2.17
CA GLU A 151 1.73 -4.21 -1.70
C GLU A 151 1.46 -4.31 -0.19
#